data_AF-A0A6C2UF60-F1
#
_entry.id   AF-A0A6C2UF60-F1
#
_cell.length_a   1.000
_cell.length_b   1.000
_cell.length_c   1.000
_cell.angle_alpha   90.00
_cell.angle_beta   90.00
_cell.angle_gamma   90.00
#
_symmetry.space_group_name_H-M   'P 1'
#
loop_
_entity.id
_entity.type
_entity.pdbx_description
1 polymer ?
#
loop_
_entity_poly.entity_id
_entity_poly.type
_entity_poly.pdbx_seq_one_letter_code
_entity_poly.pdbx_strand_id
1 'polypeptide(L)'
;MNAMEDIYGGGYVYPFKEDGRSILVGIEHLRLVSEYEKGKEDRDEVHAWIGITLNSKHSWVRNVTTVHFSHGVYLGRSAKFVTVQDCACLKPVSLIIGGRRYPFCVSGQYCLVQRCYSDHSRHAEATSSLVSGPNVFLDCLADNTHADTGPHHRWAVGILWDNLKGGQFNAQDRGNLGSGHGWAGALQVFWNCETSSICVQEPPSAQNYAIGCTGRISRGRFKDRKPGHYESHGKHVEPRSLYLKQLEDRLGTRAVEHVTTKAQRVGSIYEALRRELAQ
;
A
#
# COMPACT_ATOMS: atom_id res chain seq x y z
N MET A 1 7.58 15.97 6.66
CA MET A 1 9.03 15.86 6.94
C MET A 1 9.18 15.29 8.34
N ASN A 2 10.16 14.44 8.62
CA ASN A 2 10.42 13.99 10.00
C ASN A 2 11.06 15.11 10.81
N ALA A 3 10.79 15.13 12.11
CA ALA A 3 11.49 15.99 13.06
C ALA A 3 13.00 15.65 13.07
N MET A 4 13.84 16.69 13.10
CA MET A 4 15.32 16.58 13.16
C MET A 4 15.89 17.38 14.34
N GLU A 5 15.03 17.88 15.22
CA GLU A 5 15.40 18.61 16.43
C GLU A 5 16.11 17.67 17.42
N ASP A 6 17.07 18.21 18.18
CA ASP A 6 17.90 17.44 19.13
C ASP A 6 17.06 16.67 20.17
N ILE A 7 15.92 17.24 20.58
CA ILE A 7 14.99 16.60 21.52
C ILE A 7 14.39 15.28 21.01
N TYR A 8 14.45 15.04 19.69
CA TYR A 8 13.97 13.83 19.03
C TYR A 8 15.11 12.95 18.49
N GLY A 9 16.37 13.25 18.87
CA GLY A 9 17.55 12.48 18.46
C GLY A 9 18.36 13.11 17.33
N GLY A 10 17.99 14.31 16.85
CA GLY A 10 18.73 15.04 15.83
C GLY A 10 18.61 14.44 14.43
N GLY A 11 19.56 14.78 13.57
CA GLY A 11 19.64 14.25 12.21
C GLY A 11 21.04 14.39 11.62
N TYR A 12 21.36 13.54 10.65
CA TYR A 12 22.63 13.58 9.94
C TYR A 12 22.40 13.69 8.44
N VAL A 13 23.27 14.42 7.76
CA VAL A 13 23.32 14.50 6.30
C VAL A 13 24.57 13.77 5.83
N TYR A 14 24.39 12.79 4.95
CA TYR A 14 25.49 12.03 4.36
C TYR A 14 25.47 12.16 2.84
N PRO A 15 26.64 12.29 2.19
CA PRO A 15 26.73 12.13 0.75
C PRO A 15 26.32 10.70 0.39
N PHE A 16 25.44 10.56 -0.60
CA PHE A 16 25.01 9.27 -1.10
C PHE A 16 25.47 9.11 -2.55
N LYS A 17 26.26 8.07 -2.82
CA LYS A 17 26.62 7.66 -4.18
C LYS A 17 25.78 6.43 -4.55
N GLU A 18 25.05 6.54 -5.65
CA GLU A 18 24.30 5.41 -6.19
C GLU A 18 25.26 4.54 -7.01
N ASP A 19 25.41 3.27 -6.66
CA ASP A 19 26.23 2.31 -7.42
C ASP A 19 25.50 0.98 -7.60
N GLY A 20 25.66 0.36 -8.77
CA GLY A 20 25.27 -1.03 -9.03
C GLY A 20 23.78 -1.41 -9.00
N ARG A 21 22.83 -0.47 -9.09
CA ARG A 21 21.38 -0.82 -9.14
C ARG A 21 20.90 -1.11 -10.55
N SER A 22 20.13 -2.17 -10.73
CA SER A 22 19.38 -2.40 -11.97
C SER A 22 18.44 -1.22 -12.24
N ILE A 23 18.38 -0.77 -13.49
CA ILE A 23 17.51 0.31 -13.94
C ILE A 23 16.70 -0.16 -15.16
N LEU A 24 15.53 0.45 -15.40
CA LEU A 24 14.72 0.21 -16.60
C LEU A 24 14.29 -1.26 -16.79
N VAL A 25 13.85 -1.89 -15.70
CA VAL A 25 13.32 -3.26 -15.72
C VAL A 25 11.79 -3.21 -15.85
N GLY A 26 11.25 -3.81 -16.91
CA GLY A 26 9.81 -3.99 -17.10
C GLY A 26 9.41 -5.46 -16.97
N ILE A 27 8.42 -5.76 -16.14
CA ILE A 27 7.80 -7.09 -16.05
C ILE A 27 6.33 -6.94 -16.41
N GLU A 28 5.91 -7.53 -17.53
CA GLU A 28 4.57 -7.27 -18.05
C GLU A 28 3.87 -8.50 -18.65
N HIS A 29 2.54 -8.49 -18.59
CA HIS A 29 1.68 -9.44 -19.33
C HIS A 29 1.93 -10.91 -18.96
N LEU A 30 2.04 -11.21 -17.65
CA LEU A 30 2.31 -12.55 -17.14
C LEU A 30 1.22 -13.02 -16.18
N ARG A 31 0.99 -14.34 -16.18
CA ARG A 31 0.31 -15.05 -15.10
C ARG A 31 1.31 -15.98 -14.42
N LEU A 32 1.70 -15.65 -13.20
CA LEU A 32 2.56 -16.48 -12.38
C LEU A 32 1.69 -17.36 -11.49
N VAL A 33 1.97 -18.67 -11.45
CA VAL A 33 1.25 -19.64 -10.61
C VAL A 33 2.25 -20.39 -9.76
N SER A 34 2.07 -20.34 -8.44
CA SER A 34 2.85 -21.15 -7.49
C SER A 34 2.20 -22.54 -7.37
N GLU A 35 3.00 -23.60 -7.55
CA GLU A 35 2.56 -24.97 -7.31
C GLU A 35 2.65 -25.29 -5.81
N TYR A 36 1.63 -25.95 -5.28
CA TYR A 36 1.47 -26.27 -3.86
C TYR A 36 0.80 -27.64 -3.72
N GLU A 37 0.88 -28.24 -2.53
CA GLU A 37 0.25 -29.51 -2.21
C GLU A 37 -1.29 -29.36 -2.14
N LYS A 38 -2.00 -30.04 -3.05
CA LYS A 38 -3.47 -29.99 -3.11
C LYS A 38 -4.11 -30.47 -1.81
N GLY A 39 -5.15 -29.76 -1.36
CA GLY A 39 -5.81 -30.01 -0.06
C GLY A 39 -5.13 -29.32 1.14
N LYS A 40 -4.10 -28.50 0.88
CA LYS A 40 -3.40 -27.68 1.87
C LYS A 40 -3.42 -26.18 1.52
N GLU A 41 -4.46 -25.70 0.85
CA GLU A 41 -4.63 -24.29 0.45
C GLU A 41 -4.46 -23.30 1.62
N ASP A 42 -4.78 -23.73 2.84
CA ASP A 42 -4.75 -22.92 4.07
C ASP A 42 -3.47 -23.10 4.91
N ARG A 43 -2.55 -24.00 4.54
CA ARG A 43 -1.44 -24.43 5.40
C ARG A 43 -0.17 -24.90 4.69
N ASP A 44 -0.18 -25.04 3.36
CA ASP A 44 1.06 -25.32 2.65
C ASP A 44 1.97 -24.10 2.71
N GLU A 45 3.23 -24.36 3.00
CA GLU A 45 4.28 -23.37 3.19
C GLU A 45 5.53 -23.73 2.36
N VAL A 46 5.52 -24.91 1.70
CA VAL A 46 6.62 -25.46 0.90
C VAL A 46 6.34 -25.25 -0.59
N HIS A 47 6.15 -23.99 -0.97
CA HIS A 47 5.94 -23.54 -2.35
C HIS A 47 6.61 -22.19 -2.60
N ALA A 48 6.51 -21.62 -3.80
CA ALA A 48 7.05 -20.28 -4.05
C ALA A 48 6.17 -19.22 -3.36
N TRP A 49 6.80 -18.35 -2.55
CA TRP A 49 6.09 -17.41 -1.66
C TRP A 49 5.83 -16.04 -2.27
N ILE A 50 6.77 -15.50 -3.05
CA ILE A 50 6.71 -14.15 -3.60
C ILE A 50 6.72 -14.27 -5.12
N GLY A 51 5.70 -13.74 -5.79
CA GLY A 51 5.61 -13.77 -7.25
C GLY A 51 6.69 -12.91 -7.90
N ILE A 52 6.77 -11.64 -7.49
CA ILE A 52 7.76 -10.68 -7.99
C ILE A 52 8.41 -9.94 -6.82
N THR A 53 9.74 -9.94 -6.79
CA THR A 53 10.51 -9.01 -5.96
C THR A 53 11.31 -8.07 -6.85
N LEU A 54 11.24 -6.76 -6.59
CA LEU A 54 11.94 -5.75 -7.37
C LEU A 54 12.79 -4.85 -6.47
N ASN A 55 14.09 -4.73 -6.78
CA ASN A 55 15.06 -3.87 -6.10
C ASN A 55 15.76 -2.94 -7.10
N SER A 56 15.01 -2.41 -8.05
CA SER A 56 15.52 -1.60 -9.18
C SER A 56 14.98 -0.17 -9.16
N LYS A 57 15.53 0.67 -10.05
CA LYS A 57 15.09 2.06 -10.24
C LYS A 57 14.46 2.27 -11.62
N HIS A 58 13.53 3.22 -11.74
CA HIS A 58 12.88 3.54 -13.02
C HIS A 58 12.29 2.29 -13.70
N SER A 59 11.58 1.48 -12.93
CA SER A 59 11.15 0.14 -13.35
C SER A 59 9.65 -0.01 -13.13
N TRP A 60 9.06 -1.04 -13.71
CA TRP A 60 7.62 -1.23 -13.59
C TRP A 60 7.18 -2.70 -13.65
N VAL A 61 6.03 -2.95 -13.05
CA VAL A 61 5.28 -4.21 -13.18
C VAL A 61 3.89 -3.85 -13.69
N ARG A 62 3.46 -4.42 -14.81
CA ARG A 62 2.20 -4.05 -15.47
C ARG A 62 1.43 -5.26 -15.98
N ASN A 63 0.13 -5.35 -15.71
CA ASN A 63 -0.70 -6.44 -16.23
C ASN A 63 -0.14 -7.82 -15.85
N VAL A 64 0.12 -8.01 -14.55
CA VAL A 64 0.62 -9.28 -14.01
C VAL A 64 -0.37 -9.83 -13.00
N THR A 65 -0.71 -11.11 -13.14
CA THR A 65 -1.50 -11.84 -12.15
C THR A 65 -0.63 -12.87 -11.45
N THR A 66 -0.64 -12.86 -10.12
CA THR A 66 0.02 -13.86 -9.26
C THR A 66 -1.04 -14.73 -8.61
N VAL A 67 -0.87 -16.05 -8.65
CA VAL A 67 -1.84 -17.03 -8.12
C VAL A 67 -1.15 -18.00 -7.17
N HIS A 68 -1.76 -18.25 -6.01
CA HIS A 68 -1.24 -19.13 -4.94
C HIS A 68 0.00 -18.63 -4.21
N PHE A 69 0.56 -17.47 -4.58
CA PHE A 69 1.65 -16.86 -3.82
C PHE A 69 1.14 -16.23 -2.52
N SER A 70 1.98 -16.24 -1.49
CA SER A 70 1.76 -15.48 -0.25
C SER A 70 1.98 -13.97 -0.47
N HIS A 71 2.80 -13.57 -1.43
CA HIS A 71 3.00 -12.18 -1.82
C HIS A 71 2.93 -12.05 -3.33
N GLY A 72 2.23 -11.03 -3.84
CA GLY A 72 2.16 -10.76 -5.27
C GLY A 72 3.41 -10.04 -5.75
N VAL A 73 3.47 -8.74 -5.47
CA VAL A 73 4.58 -7.85 -5.84
C VAL A 73 5.16 -7.20 -4.58
N TYR A 74 6.45 -7.44 -4.36
CA TYR A 74 7.22 -6.84 -3.28
C TYR A 74 8.28 -5.88 -3.84
N LEU A 75 8.16 -4.60 -3.51
CA LEU A 75 9.16 -3.59 -3.83
C LEU A 75 10.14 -3.50 -2.67
N GLY A 76 11.36 -4.03 -2.86
CA GLY A 76 12.37 -4.08 -1.81
C GLY A 76 12.97 -2.70 -1.47
N ARG A 77 13.82 -2.65 -0.44
CA ARG A 77 14.37 -1.39 0.11
C ARG A 77 15.13 -0.53 -0.91
N SER A 78 15.69 -1.15 -1.95
CA SER A 78 16.43 -0.45 -3.00
C SER A 78 15.54 0.02 -4.15
N ALA A 79 14.25 -0.34 -4.15
CA ALA A 79 13.29 0.08 -5.17
C ALA A 79 13.07 1.60 -5.11
N LYS A 80 13.18 2.27 -6.27
CA LYS A 80 12.97 3.72 -6.36
C LYS A 80 12.38 4.14 -7.71
N PHE A 81 11.38 5.01 -7.73
CA PHE A 81 10.70 5.39 -8.98
C PHE A 81 10.12 4.18 -9.71
N VAL A 82 9.37 3.35 -8.98
CA VAL A 82 8.78 2.12 -9.50
C VAL A 82 7.27 2.27 -9.60
N THR A 83 6.69 1.83 -10.71
CA THR A 83 5.23 1.73 -10.88
C THR A 83 4.78 0.28 -10.93
N VAL A 84 3.86 -0.12 -10.05
CA VAL A 84 3.11 -1.37 -10.15
C VAL A 84 1.69 -1.00 -10.57
N GLN A 85 1.21 -1.53 -11.67
CA GLN A 85 -0.13 -1.18 -12.15
C GLN A 85 -0.86 -2.33 -12.82
N ASP A 86 -2.18 -2.32 -12.72
CA ASP A 86 -3.05 -3.28 -13.42
C ASP A 86 -2.70 -4.73 -13.03
N CYS A 87 -2.34 -4.97 -11.76
CA CYS A 87 -1.87 -6.27 -11.27
C CYS A 87 -2.87 -6.94 -10.32
N ALA A 88 -2.83 -8.27 -10.25
CA ALA A 88 -3.71 -9.07 -9.40
C ALA A 88 -2.93 -10.08 -8.53
N CYS A 89 -3.41 -10.31 -7.30
CA CYS A 89 -2.94 -11.38 -6.42
C CYS A 89 -4.12 -12.23 -5.95
N LEU A 90 -4.18 -13.49 -6.39
CA LEU A 90 -5.36 -14.33 -6.29
C LEU A 90 -5.07 -15.61 -5.51
N LYS A 91 -6.06 -16.06 -4.74
CA LYS A 91 -6.10 -17.39 -4.10
C LYS A 91 -4.78 -17.71 -3.36
N PRO A 92 -4.28 -16.84 -2.48
CA PRO A 92 -3.00 -17.06 -1.81
C PRO A 92 -3.02 -18.37 -1.00
N VAL A 93 -1.97 -19.17 -1.14
CA VAL A 93 -1.75 -20.37 -0.31
C VAL A 93 -0.75 -20.01 0.78
N SER A 94 -1.11 -20.31 2.02
CA SER A 94 -0.32 -20.13 3.25
C SER A 94 -1.23 -20.02 4.47
N LEU A 95 -0.67 -20.15 5.67
CA LEU A 95 -1.32 -19.79 6.91
C LEU A 95 -1.69 -18.28 6.93
N ILE A 96 -2.79 -17.93 7.62
CA ILE A 96 -3.26 -16.54 7.75
C ILE A 96 -2.61 -15.87 8.97
N ILE A 97 -1.27 -15.93 9.09
CA ILE A 97 -0.52 -15.42 10.26
C ILE A 97 0.84 -14.81 9.89
N GLY A 98 1.41 -13.98 10.77
CA GLY A 98 2.80 -13.52 10.65
C GLY A 98 3.08 -12.64 9.42
N GLY A 99 4.12 -12.93 8.65
CA GLY A 99 4.50 -12.17 7.44
C GLY A 99 3.93 -12.73 6.14
N ARG A 100 2.71 -13.28 6.13
CA ARG A 100 2.06 -13.91 4.96
C ARG A 100 0.88 -13.11 4.40
N ARG A 101 0.57 -13.31 3.12
CA ARG A 101 -0.57 -12.74 2.39
C ARG A 101 -0.50 -11.21 2.25
N TYR A 102 0.59 -10.72 1.68
CA TYR A 102 0.85 -9.31 1.36
C TYR A 102 0.93 -9.13 -0.17
N PRO A 103 -0.22 -8.98 -0.86
CA PRO A 103 -0.31 -8.77 -2.30
C PRO A 103 0.63 -7.69 -2.84
N PHE A 104 0.56 -6.48 -2.26
CA PHE A 104 1.33 -5.33 -2.70
C PHE A 104 2.04 -4.69 -1.51
N CYS A 105 3.33 -4.95 -1.39
CA CYS A 105 4.12 -4.49 -0.25
C CYS A 105 5.32 -3.64 -0.71
N VAL A 106 5.45 -2.45 -0.10
CA VAL A 106 6.49 -1.48 -0.45
C VAL A 106 7.45 -1.28 0.73
N SER A 107 8.71 -1.59 0.49
CA SER A 107 9.86 -1.24 1.34
C SER A 107 10.70 -0.09 0.78
N GLY A 108 10.51 0.23 -0.50
CA GLY A 108 11.23 1.27 -1.23
C GLY A 108 10.61 2.67 -1.10
N GLN A 109 11.03 3.57 -1.98
CA GLN A 109 10.67 5.00 -1.95
C GLN A 109 10.25 5.50 -3.34
N TYR A 110 9.39 6.51 -3.43
CA TYR A 110 8.91 7.06 -4.70
C TYR A 110 8.24 5.99 -5.58
N CYS A 111 7.47 5.10 -4.97
CA CYS A 111 6.74 4.04 -5.66
C CYS A 111 5.26 4.41 -5.82
N LEU A 112 4.69 4.03 -6.96
CA LEU A 112 3.26 4.11 -7.26
C LEU A 112 2.73 2.69 -7.44
N VAL A 113 1.69 2.32 -6.69
CA VAL A 113 0.92 1.09 -6.89
C VAL A 113 -0.49 1.52 -7.27
N GLN A 114 -0.99 1.17 -8.46
CA GLN A 114 -2.31 1.64 -8.89
C GLN A 114 -3.14 0.60 -9.63
N ARG A 115 -4.48 0.70 -9.52
CA ARG A 115 -5.42 -0.18 -10.24
C ARG A 115 -5.12 -1.66 -10.03
N CYS A 116 -4.81 -2.03 -8.79
CA CYS A 116 -4.46 -3.39 -8.43
C CYS A 116 -5.59 -4.08 -7.67
N TYR A 117 -5.67 -5.40 -7.82
CA TYR A 117 -6.69 -6.23 -7.19
C TYR A 117 -6.06 -7.30 -6.31
N SER A 118 -6.67 -7.58 -5.16
CA SER A 118 -6.31 -8.75 -4.36
C SER A 118 -7.51 -9.43 -3.72
N ASP A 119 -7.37 -10.73 -3.49
CA ASP A 119 -8.39 -11.56 -2.88
C ASP A 119 -7.79 -12.42 -1.74
N HIS A 120 -8.52 -12.56 -0.64
CA HIS A 120 -8.12 -13.34 0.55
C HIS A 120 -6.77 -12.93 1.17
N SER A 121 -6.41 -11.65 1.02
CA SER A 121 -5.19 -11.06 1.58
C SER A 121 -5.26 -10.90 3.11
N ARG A 122 -4.11 -10.76 3.78
CA ARG A 122 -4.08 -10.21 5.15
C ARG A 122 -3.85 -8.71 5.10
N HIS A 123 -2.72 -8.30 4.55
CA HIS A 123 -2.35 -6.90 4.41
C HIS A 123 -2.26 -6.57 2.92
N ALA A 124 -3.40 -6.19 2.32
CA ALA A 124 -3.54 -6.04 0.88
C ALA A 124 -2.55 -5.03 0.29
N GLU A 125 -2.60 -3.81 0.79
CA GLU A 125 -1.66 -2.74 0.51
C GLU A 125 -0.92 -2.39 1.79
N ALA A 126 0.40 -2.58 1.79
CA ALA A 126 1.21 -2.43 2.99
C ALA A 126 2.57 -1.81 2.71
N THR A 127 3.14 -1.19 3.73
CA THR A 127 4.57 -0.85 3.75
C THR A 127 5.30 -1.69 4.78
N SER A 128 6.58 -2.00 4.53
CA SER A 128 7.43 -2.69 5.51
C SER A 128 7.94 -1.75 6.62
N SER A 129 9.04 -2.13 7.28
CA SER A 129 9.64 -1.41 8.40
C SER A 129 10.52 -0.27 7.96
N LEU A 130 10.28 0.90 8.55
CA LEU A 130 11.09 2.11 8.38
C LEU A 130 11.13 2.55 6.92
N VAL A 131 9.96 2.61 6.28
CA VAL A 131 9.83 2.93 4.87
C VAL A 131 9.83 4.42 4.67
N SER A 132 10.79 4.89 3.90
CA SER A 132 10.84 6.27 3.44
C SER A 132 9.84 6.44 2.30
N GLY A 133 8.90 7.38 2.43
CA GLY A 133 8.09 7.88 1.33
C GLY A 133 8.77 9.03 0.56
N PRO A 134 8.06 9.67 -0.37
CA PRO A 134 6.64 9.44 -0.67
C PRO A 134 6.39 8.12 -1.39
N ASN A 135 5.31 7.42 -1.07
CA ASN A 135 4.77 6.32 -1.87
C ASN A 135 3.25 6.49 -1.99
N VAL A 136 2.66 5.96 -3.06
CA VAL A 136 1.23 6.10 -3.34
C VAL A 136 0.62 4.74 -3.66
N PHE A 137 -0.51 4.44 -3.04
CA PHE A 137 -1.43 3.39 -3.46
C PHE A 137 -2.70 4.07 -3.98
N LEU A 138 -3.07 3.83 -5.24
CA LEU A 138 -4.14 4.56 -5.93
C LEU A 138 -5.14 3.61 -6.60
N ASP A 139 -6.43 3.74 -6.28
CA ASP A 139 -7.49 2.97 -6.93
C ASP A 139 -7.27 1.44 -6.85
N CYS A 140 -6.87 0.91 -5.69
CA CYS A 140 -6.76 -0.54 -5.48
C CYS A 140 -7.98 -1.11 -4.75
N LEU A 141 -8.29 -2.38 -5.03
CA LEU A 141 -9.38 -3.12 -4.42
C LEU A 141 -8.86 -4.41 -3.76
N ALA A 142 -9.27 -4.63 -2.52
CA ALA A 142 -9.00 -5.85 -1.78
C ALA A 142 -10.30 -6.48 -1.27
N ASP A 143 -10.65 -7.65 -1.81
CA ASP A 143 -11.80 -8.44 -1.36
C ASP A 143 -11.38 -9.53 -0.35
N ASN A 144 -12.33 -9.96 0.49
CA ASN A 144 -12.16 -11.06 1.45
C ASN A 144 -10.93 -10.94 2.38
N THR A 145 -10.55 -9.70 2.74
CA THR A 145 -9.36 -9.43 3.55
C THR A 145 -9.49 -9.95 4.98
N HIS A 146 -8.38 -10.44 5.54
CA HIS A 146 -8.30 -10.99 6.91
C HIS A 146 -7.58 -10.08 7.91
N ALA A 147 -6.98 -8.97 7.46
CA ALA A 147 -6.40 -7.94 8.32
C ALA A 147 -6.42 -6.59 7.61
N ASP A 148 -5.58 -5.67 8.05
CA ASP A 148 -5.66 -4.27 7.67
C ASP A 148 -4.72 -3.85 6.53
N THR A 149 -5.20 -2.93 5.69
CA THR A 149 -4.37 -2.11 4.78
C THR A 149 -3.85 -0.89 5.54
N GLY A 150 -2.64 -0.47 5.18
CA GLY A 150 -1.97 0.65 5.84
C GLY A 150 -0.51 0.32 6.15
N PRO A 151 0.21 1.22 6.81
CA PRO A 151 1.59 0.98 7.12
C PRO A 151 1.71 -0.14 8.19
N HIS A 152 2.62 -1.10 7.98
CA HIS A 152 2.55 -2.38 8.69
C HIS A 152 3.26 -2.40 10.05
N HIS A 153 4.52 -1.95 10.08
CA HIS A 153 5.32 -1.94 11.30
C HIS A 153 6.40 -0.87 11.28
N ARG A 154 6.65 -0.25 12.43
CA ARG A 154 7.61 0.83 12.68
C ARG A 154 7.31 2.05 11.81
N TRP A 155 8.23 2.99 11.73
CA TRP A 155 7.95 4.34 11.26
C TRP A 155 7.94 4.48 9.72
N ALA A 156 6.86 4.09 9.04
CA ALA A 156 6.69 4.39 7.61
C ALA A 156 6.18 5.84 7.42
N VAL A 157 6.77 6.60 6.50
CA VAL A 157 6.56 8.06 6.44
C VAL A 157 6.06 8.51 5.08
N GLY A 158 5.01 9.34 5.05
CA GLY A 158 4.59 10.04 3.83
C GLY A 158 3.96 9.13 2.79
N ILE A 159 2.95 8.35 3.18
CA ILE A 159 2.26 7.44 2.27
C ILE A 159 0.86 7.97 2.01
N LEU A 160 0.50 8.04 0.73
CA LEU A 160 -0.82 8.40 0.27
C LEU A 160 -1.59 7.13 -0.11
N TRP A 161 -2.71 6.91 0.56
CA TRP A 161 -3.67 5.84 0.31
C TRP A 161 -4.91 6.49 -0.31
N ASP A 162 -5.03 6.41 -1.64
CA ASP A 162 -5.94 7.25 -2.42
C ASP A 162 -6.97 6.38 -3.16
N ASN A 163 -8.25 6.55 -2.83
CA ASN A 163 -9.34 5.75 -3.39
C ASN A 163 -9.11 4.24 -3.25
N LEU A 164 -8.74 3.77 -2.05
CA LEU A 164 -8.65 2.34 -1.79
C LEU A 164 -9.97 1.79 -1.27
N LYS A 165 -10.28 0.54 -1.62
CA LYS A 165 -11.39 -0.22 -1.02
C LYS A 165 -10.93 -1.55 -0.46
N GLY A 166 -11.28 -1.83 0.79
CA GLY A 166 -10.95 -3.10 1.42
C GLY A 166 -11.41 -3.24 2.87
N GLY A 167 -10.83 -4.21 3.58
CA GLY A 167 -11.19 -4.60 4.95
C GLY A 167 -11.10 -3.50 5.97
N GLN A 168 -10.02 -3.44 6.74
CA GLN A 168 -9.79 -2.44 7.78
C GLN A 168 -8.61 -1.57 7.37
N PHE A 169 -8.66 -0.25 7.55
CA PHE A 169 -7.52 0.63 7.23
C PHE A 169 -6.94 1.22 8.50
N ASN A 170 -5.65 1.03 8.78
CA ASN A 170 -5.07 1.53 10.03
C ASN A 170 -3.69 2.20 9.86
N ALA A 171 -3.56 3.42 10.37
CA ALA A 171 -2.30 4.05 10.77
C ALA A 171 -2.34 4.32 12.27
N GLN A 172 -1.81 3.38 13.06
CA GLN A 172 -1.95 3.35 14.52
C GLN A 172 -0.66 2.92 15.21
N ASP A 173 -0.60 3.13 16.53
CA ASP A 173 0.35 2.45 17.41
C ASP A 173 -0.07 0.99 17.60
N ARG A 174 0.77 0.09 17.10
CA ARG A 174 0.60 -1.37 17.19
C ARG A 174 1.39 -1.97 18.34
N GLY A 175 2.17 -1.21 19.11
CA GLY A 175 2.93 -1.67 20.27
C GLY A 175 3.80 -2.89 19.98
N ASN A 176 3.74 -3.89 20.86
CA ASN A 176 4.51 -5.12 20.73
C ASN A 176 3.89 -6.19 19.81
N LEU A 177 2.97 -5.85 18.89
CA LEU A 177 2.51 -6.83 17.90
C LEU A 177 3.70 -7.31 17.04
N GLY A 178 3.61 -8.55 16.56
CA GLY A 178 4.64 -9.17 15.71
C GLY A 178 6.03 -9.06 16.30
N SER A 179 6.97 -8.50 15.53
CA SER A 179 8.38 -8.33 15.92
C SER A 179 8.67 -7.01 16.65
N GLY A 180 7.67 -6.40 17.28
CA GLY A 180 7.74 -5.02 17.79
C GLY A 180 7.41 -4.00 16.69
N HIS A 181 6.12 -3.71 16.53
CA HIS A 181 5.62 -2.84 15.47
C HIS A 181 5.59 -1.36 15.87
N GLY A 182 5.26 -1.03 17.12
CA GLY A 182 5.15 0.35 17.59
C GLY A 182 4.23 1.22 16.72
N TRP A 183 4.53 2.52 16.65
CA TRP A 183 3.91 3.43 15.71
C TRP A 183 4.17 3.00 14.28
N ALA A 184 3.12 2.56 13.59
CA ALA A 184 3.25 1.95 12.27
C ALA A 184 3.41 2.99 11.15
N GLY A 185 3.01 4.25 11.34
CA GLY A 185 3.26 5.27 10.33
C GLY A 185 3.03 6.69 10.79
N ALA A 186 3.73 7.59 10.10
CA ALA A 186 3.68 9.03 10.26
C ALA A 186 3.42 9.71 8.91
N LEU A 187 2.74 10.86 8.91
CA LEU A 187 2.38 11.59 7.69
C LEU A 187 1.62 10.72 6.68
N GLN A 188 0.74 9.85 7.19
CA GLN A 188 -0.15 9.02 6.39
C GLN A 188 -1.37 9.83 5.97
N VAL A 189 -1.78 9.72 4.71
CA VAL A 189 -3.01 10.36 4.20
C VAL A 189 -3.88 9.30 3.58
N PHE A 190 -5.01 9.00 4.20
CA PHE A 190 -6.10 8.25 3.57
C PHE A 190 -7.05 9.25 2.93
N TRP A 191 -7.25 9.14 1.62
CA TRP A 191 -8.07 10.04 0.81
C TRP A 191 -9.18 9.26 0.11
N ASN A 192 -10.44 9.64 0.33
CA ASN A 192 -11.62 9.03 -0.29
C ASN A 192 -11.63 7.49 -0.27
N CYS A 193 -11.17 6.90 0.84
CA CYS A 193 -11.08 5.46 1.00
C CYS A 193 -12.43 4.86 1.46
N GLU A 194 -12.75 3.65 1.01
CA GLU A 194 -13.91 2.87 1.45
C GLU A 194 -13.46 1.64 2.26
N THR A 195 -13.84 1.57 3.54
CA THR A 195 -13.40 0.47 4.42
C THR A 195 -14.49 0.05 5.40
N SER A 196 -14.40 -1.17 5.94
CA SER A 196 -15.28 -1.60 7.03
C SER A 196 -14.99 -0.84 8.33
N SER A 197 -13.72 -0.51 8.58
CA SER A 197 -13.32 0.33 9.71
C SER A 197 -12.00 1.01 9.48
N ILE A 198 -11.85 2.23 9.97
CA ILE A 198 -10.63 3.03 9.85
C ILE A 198 -10.08 3.45 11.21
N CYS A 199 -8.77 3.31 11.42
CA CYS A 199 -8.06 3.86 12.58
C CYS A 199 -6.88 4.71 12.14
N VAL A 200 -7.01 6.02 12.28
CA VAL A 200 -5.93 7.00 12.11
C VAL A 200 -5.66 7.65 13.46
N GLN A 201 -4.43 7.50 13.95
CA GLN A 201 -3.94 8.09 15.19
C GLN A 201 -2.84 9.12 14.88
N GLU A 202 -2.67 10.09 15.78
CA GLU A 202 -1.59 11.08 15.75
C GLU A 202 -0.34 10.50 16.43
N PRO A 203 0.71 10.14 15.67
CA PRO A 203 1.98 9.73 16.24
C PRO A 203 2.76 10.92 16.83
N PRO A 204 3.76 10.69 17.69
CA PRO A 204 4.66 11.74 18.14
C PRO A 204 5.26 12.52 16.95
N SER A 205 5.33 13.85 17.06
CA SER A 205 5.93 14.77 16.08
C SER A 205 5.38 14.75 14.64
N ALA A 206 4.27 14.05 14.37
CA ALA A 206 3.68 14.01 13.04
C ALA A 206 2.15 13.83 13.07
N GLN A 207 1.50 14.23 11.99
CA GLN A 207 0.04 14.10 11.83
C GLN A 207 -0.30 13.09 10.76
N ASN A 208 -1.23 12.18 11.06
CA ASN A 208 -1.88 11.34 10.07
C ASN A 208 -3.30 11.86 9.78
N TYR A 209 -3.81 11.60 8.58
CA TYR A 209 -5.05 12.17 8.05
C TYR A 209 -5.95 11.08 7.45
N ALA A 210 -7.25 11.21 7.67
CA ALA A 210 -8.31 10.52 6.95
C ALA A 210 -9.31 11.56 6.44
N ILE A 211 -9.35 11.76 5.12
CA ILE A 211 -10.15 12.80 4.48
C ILE A 211 -11.11 12.13 3.50
N GLY A 212 -12.40 12.40 3.65
CA GLY A 212 -13.46 11.87 2.81
C GLY A 212 -13.68 10.35 2.87
N CYS A 213 -13.08 9.68 3.86
CA CYS A 213 -13.14 8.22 4.01
C CYS A 213 -14.50 7.75 4.55
N THR A 214 -14.92 6.53 4.21
CA THR A 214 -16.11 5.87 4.77
C THR A 214 -15.74 4.61 5.55
N GLY A 215 -16.60 4.19 6.47
CA GLY A 215 -16.37 3.06 7.37
C GLY A 215 -16.56 3.41 8.85
N ARG A 216 -16.49 2.41 9.74
CA ARG A 216 -16.57 2.67 11.19
C ARG A 216 -15.24 3.21 11.72
N ILE A 217 -15.24 4.37 12.39
CA ILE A 217 -14.03 4.85 13.09
C ILE A 217 -13.70 3.89 14.24
N SER A 218 -12.44 3.46 14.30
CA SER A 218 -11.86 2.62 15.35
C SER A 218 -10.83 3.42 16.13
N ARG A 219 -10.78 3.19 17.46
CA ARG A 219 -9.74 3.78 18.33
C ARG A 219 -8.41 3.02 18.27
N GLY A 220 -8.35 1.94 17.50
CA GLY A 220 -7.14 1.12 17.35
C GLY A 220 -6.86 0.25 18.57
N ARG A 221 -5.66 -0.33 18.62
CA ARG A 221 -5.19 -1.20 19.71
C ARG A 221 -5.16 -0.46 21.05
N PHE A 222 -4.52 0.70 21.07
CA PHE A 222 -4.37 1.55 22.24
C PHE A 222 -5.38 2.69 22.17
N LYS A 223 -6.41 2.61 23.01
CA LYS A 223 -7.55 3.53 22.99
C LYS A 223 -7.24 4.92 23.54
N ASP A 224 -6.10 5.07 24.22
CA ASP A 224 -5.57 6.28 24.83
C ASP A 224 -4.73 7.13 23.86
N ARG A 225 -4.41 6.61 22.66
CA ARG A 225 -3.72 7.39 21.64
C ARG A 225 -4.62 8.47 21.08
N LYS A 226 -4.04 9.65 20.85
CA LYS A 226 -4.74 10.77 20.22
C LYS A 226 -5.20 10.35 18.82
N PRO A 227 -6.46 10.63 18.45
CA PRO A 227 -6.91 10.43 17.08
C PRO A 227 -6.12 11.35 16.15
N GLY A 228 -5.85 10.88 14.93
CA GLY A 228 -5.34 11.73 13.87
C GLY A 228 -6.43 12.67 13.35
N HIS A 229 -6.16 13.32 12.22
CA HIS A 229 -7.07 14.30 11.66
C HIS A 229 -8.11 13.58 10.81
N TYR A 230 -9.39 13.77 11.12
CA TYR A 230 -10.49 13.29 10.31
C TYR A 230 -11.23 14.48 9.73
N GLU A 231 -11.43 14.47 8.42
CA GLU A 231 -12.20 15.49 7.71
C GLU A 231 -13.23 14.81 6.81
N SER A 232 -14.48 15.29 6.86
CA SER A 232 -15.58 14.79 6.03
C SER A 232 -15.79 13.26 6.10
N HIS A 233 -15.54 12.64 7.26
CA HIS A 233 -15.75 11.20 7.43
C HIS A 233 -17.21 10.80 7.16
N GLY A 234 -17.40 9.74 6.37
CA GLY A 234 -18.71 9.30 5.90
C GLY A 234 -19.15 9.89 4.56
N LYS A 235 -18.39 10.83 3.99
CA LYS A 235 -18.69 11.47 2.71
C LYS A 235 -17.42 11.76 1.90
N HIS A 236 -17.32 11.22 0.68
CA HIS A 236 -16.20 11.54 -0.21
C HIS A 236 -16.16 13.03 -0.56
N VAL A 237 -14.95 13.54 -0.77
CA VAL A 237 -14.66 14.94 -1.10
C VAL A 237 -14.11 15.08 -2.51
N GLU A 238 -14.13 16.31 -3.04
CA GLU A 238 -13.41 16.67 -4.26
C GLU A 238 -12.05 17.31 -3.92
N PRO A 239 -10.99 17.09 -4.72
CA PRO A 239 -10.96 16.25 -5.92
C PRO A 239 -11.09 14.76 -5.60
N ARG A 240 -11.58 13.99 -6.57
CA ARG A 240 -11.72 12.53 -6.43
C ARG A 240 -10.44 11.86 -5.94
N SER A 241 -9.26 12.29 -6.42
CA SER A 241 -7.94 11.80 -6.02
C SER A 241 -6.99 12.97 -5.78
N LEU A 242 -6.31 12.93 -4.64
CA LEU A 242 -5.28 13.89 -4.29
C LEU A 242 -4.04 13.71 -5.18
N TYR A 243 -3.63 12.47 -5.45
CA TYR A 243 -2.49 12.17 -6.32
C TYR A 243 -2.70 12.72 -7.73
N LEU A 244 -3.86 12.42 -8.33
CA LEU A 244 -4.15 12.85 -9.70
C LEU A 244 -4.27 14.37 -9.78
N LYS A 245 -4.86 15.02 -8.77
CA LYS A 245 -4.90 16.48 -8.73
C LYS A 245 -3.50 17.10 -8.64
N GLN A 246 -2.64 16.58 -7.76
CA GLN A 246 -1.25 17.02 -7.65
C GLN A 246 -0.45 16.78 -8.94
N LEU A 247 -0.72 15.69 -9.66
CA LEU A 247 -0.11 15.41 -10.96
C LEU A 247 -0.57 16.41 -12.02
N GLU A 248 -1.87 16.70 -12.09
CA GLU A 248 -2.44 17.71 -12.98
C GLU A 248 -1.86 19.10 -12.71
N ASP A 249 -1.85 19.54 -11.45
CA ASP A 249 -1.37 20.87 -11.08
C ASP A 249 0.12 21.05 -11.42
N ARG A 250 0.90 19.98 -11.38
CA ARG A 250 2.34 20.02 -11.67
C ARG A 250 2.68 19.87 -13.16
N LEU A 251 1.98 18.99 -13.88
CA LEU A 251 2.35 18.56 -15.25
C LEU A 251 1.23 18.70 -16.29
N GLY A 252 0.06 19.20 -15.89
CA GLY A 252 -1.12 19.38 -16.73
C GLY A 252 -1.97 18.11 -16.92
N THR A 253 -3.17 18.30 -17.45
CA THR A 253 -4.18 17.23 -17.66
C THR A 253 -3.66 16.09 -18.52
N ARG A 254 -2.82 16.37 -19.53
CA ARG A 254 -2.21 15.34 -20.39
C ARG A 254 -1.37 14.32 -19.59
N ALA A 255 -0.70 14.74 -18.52
CA ALA A 255 0.06 13.82 -17.67
C ALA A 255 -0.87 12.86 -16.90
N VAL A 256 -2.03 13.34 -16.45
CA VAL A 256 -3.07 12.50 -15.84
C VAL A 256 -3.61 11.50 -16.85
N GLU A 257 -3.90 11.94 -18.07
CA GLU A 257 -4.42 11.06 -19.14
C GLU A 257 -3.46 9.93 -19.51
N HIS A 258 -2.15 10.15 -19.44
CA HIS A 258 -1.15 9.12 -19.73
C HIS A 258 -1.05 8.03 -18.65
N VAL A 259 -1.40 8.34 -17.39
CA VAL A 259 -1.25 7.39 -16.27
C VAL A 259 -2.57 6.77 -15.81
N THR A 260 -3.70 7.21 -16.38
CA THR A 260 -5.05 6.80 -15.97
C THR A 260 -5.89 6.25 -17.11
N THR A 261 -6.85 5.39 -16.78
CA THR A 261 -7.93 5.01 -17.71
C THR A 261 -9.03 6.07 -17.72
N LYS A 262 -9.90 6.07 -18.75
CA LYS A 262 -11.07 6.96 -18.79
C LYS A 262 -11.98 6.75 -17.57
N ALA A 263 -12.20 5.49 -17.17
CA ALA A 263 -13.02 5.14 -16.02
C ALA A 263 -12.43 5.70 -14.70
N GLN A 264 -11.12 5.58 -14.52
CA GLN A 264 -10.42 6.08 -13.32
C GLN A 264 -10.57 7.60 -13.13
N ARG A 265 -10.68 8.36 -14.23
CA ARG A 265 -10.82 9.82 -14.18
C ARG A 265 -12.21 10.29 -13.75
N VAL A 266 -13.25 9.47 -13.93
CA VAL A 266 -14.65 9.87 -13.71
C VAL A 266 -15.26 9.29 -12.44
N GLY A 267 -14.59 8.38 -11.73
CA GLY A 267 -15.11 7.77 -10.51
C GLY A 267 -14.29 6.59 -10.01
N SER A 268 -14.87 5.82 -9.09
CA SER A 268 -14.26 4.58 -8.62
C SER A 268 -14.31 3.49 -9.68
N ILE A 269 -13.32 2.59 -9.66
CA ILE A 269 -13.16 1.51 -10.65
C ILE A 269 -13.28 0.11 -10.04
N TYR A 270 -13.77 0.00 -8.79
CA TYR A 270 -13.76 -1.25 -8.03
C TYR A 270 -14.49 -2.41 -8.75
N GLU A 271 -15.66 -2.16 -9.32
CA GLU A 271 -16.39 -3.20 -10.07
C GLU A 271 -15.67 -3.61 -11.35
N ALA A 272 -14.97 -2.68 -12.01
CA ALA A 272 -14.15 -3.00 -13.17
C ALA A 272 -12.95 -3.87 -12.78
N LEU A 273 -12.24 -3.51 -11.70
CA LEU A 273 -11.14 -4.33 -11.16
C LEU A 273 -11.62 -5.73 -10.80
N ARG A 274 -12.76 -5.86 -10.11
CA ARG A 274 -13.31 -7.18 -9.76
C ARG A 274 -13.64 -8.00 -11.01
N ARG A 275 -14.28 -7.40 -12.03
CA ARG A 275 -14.63 -8.11 -13.27
C ARG A 275 -13.41 -8.53 -14.08
N GLU A 276 -12.40 -7.67 -14.16
CA GLU A 276 -11.27 -7.80 -15.09
C GLU A 276 -10.10 -8.57 -14.48
N LEU A 277 -9.87 -8.46 -13.17
CA LEU A 277 -8.68 -8.99 -12.51
C LEU A 277 -8.94 -10.16 -11.55
N ALA A 278 -10.19 -10.47 -11.19
CA ALA A 278 -10.49 -11.58 -10.28
C ALA A 278 -10.45 -12.99 -10.92
N GLN A 279 -9.95 -13.11 -12.16
CA GLN A 279 -9.97 -14.34 -12.97
C GLN A 279 -8.68 -15.18 -12.83
#